data_AF-A0A2I0ISL8-F1
#
_entry.id   AF-A0A2I0ISL8-F1
#
_cell.length_a   1.000
_cell.length_b   1.000
_cell.length_c   1.000
_cell.angle_alpha   90.00
_cell.angle_beta   90.00
_cell.angle_gamma   90.00
#
_symmetry.space_group_name_H-M   'P 1'
#
loop_
_entity.id
_entity.type
_entity.pdbx_description
1 polymer ?
#
loop_
_entity_poly.entity_id
_entity_poly.type
_entity_poly.pdbx_seq_one_letter_code
_entity_poly.pdbx_strand_id
1 'polypeptide(L)'
;MKSKSGHDKVQLSIRLDHQVEFGENVAILGSTKELGSWKKNVRMNWTENGWVCDLELKGGETAEYKFIIIRKDKSLAWELGDNRVVKLPKRGHYAMVCNWDQTREAVELIPLDLKEDEDLVLDEGENGASAPENGAGLAEVETSPFVEQWQGKAASFMRSNEHGNKGSHIKWDTSGLEGLALKLVEGDRSGRNWWRKLEIVRELIVESPESGDRLEALVYSSIYLKWINTGQIPCFEDGGHRRPNRHAEISRLIFRELERIACRKDASPKEILVIRRIHPCLPSFKTEFTASVPLTRIRDIAHRNDIPHDLKQEIKHTIQNKLHRNAGPEDLVATEAMLARITKNPGEYSEAFVEQFKIFHYELKDFFNAGSLAEQLESIKESLDERALSALALFLESKEVDRQFLYA
;
A
#
# COMPACT_ATOMS: atom_id res chain seq x y z
N MET A 1 28.86 32.69 36.79
CA MET A 1 28.88 31.88 35.55
C MET A 1 27.48 31.34 35.32
N LYS A 2 26.77 31.82 34.28
CA LYS A 2 25.39 31.41 33.98
C LYS A 2 25.39 30.16 33.10
N SER A 3 24.64 29.15 33.50
CA SER A 3 24.38 27.90 32.76
C SER A 3 23.61 28.18 31.47
N LYS A 4 24.00 27.54 30.37
CA LYS A 4 23.18 27.45 29.15
C LYS A 4 22.55 26.06 29.10
N SER A 5 21.35 25.92 29.66
CA SER A 5 20.51 24.73 29.47
C SER A 5 19.76 24.88 28.14
N GLY A 6 20.31 24.32 27.06
CA GLY A 6 19.52 24.03 25.88
C GLY A 6 18.54 22.92 26.23
N HIS A 7 17.25 23.22 26.36
CA HIS A 7 16.24 22.22 26.65
C HIS A 7 16.08 21.30 25.44
N ASP A 8 16.37 20.02 25.63
CA ASP A 8 16.08 18.97 24.65
C ASP A 8 14.55 18.80 24.56
N LYS A 9 13.95 19.20 23.44
CA LYS A 9 12.49 19.13 23.21
C LYS A 9 12.15 17.98 22.25
N VAL A 10 10.95 17.42 22.44
CA VAL A 10 10.37 16.35 21.62
C VAL A 10 9.03 16.80 21.09
N GLN A 11 8.79 16.66 19.79
CA GLN A 11 7.44 16.80 19.24
C GLN A 11 6.75 15.43 19.23
N LEU A 12 5.52 15.39 19.72
CA LEU A 12 4.74 14.16 19.86
C LEU A 12 3.36 14.36 19.22
N SER A 13 3.11 13.62 18.15
CA SER A 13 1.81 13.51 17.49
C SER A 13 1.02 12.33 18.06
N ILE A 14 -0.04 12.62 18.80
CA ILE A 14 -0.88 11.61 19.43
C ILE A 14 -2.14 11.43 18.59
N ARG A 15 -2.46 10.19 18.22
CA ARG A 15 -3.75 9.81 17.62
C ARG A 15 -4.50 8.86 18.56
N LEU A 16 -5.76 9.19 18.85
CA LEU A 16 -6.69 8.31 19.54
C LEU A 16 -7.73 7.77 18.55
N ASP A 17 -7.75 6.45 18.40
CA ASP A 17 -8.72 5.74 17.57
C ASP A 17 -10.00 5.49 18.39
N HIS A 18 -10.87 6.50 18.42
CA HIS A 18 -12.16 6.44 19.12
C HIS A 18 -13.21 7.34 18.46
N GLN A 19 -14.44 6.85 18.34
CA GLN A 19 -15.59 7.63 17.85
C GLN A 19 -16.44 8.06 19.05
N VAL A 20 -16.93 9.31 19.01
CA VAL A 20 -17.78 9.91 20.06
C VAL A 20 -19.08 10.40 19.45
N GLU A 21 -20.08 10.71 20.27
CA GLU A 21 -21.36 11.19 19.75
C GLU A 21 -21.24 12.60 19.16
N PHE A 22 -22.14 12.92 18.21
CA PHE A 22 -22.19 14.23 17.58
C PHE A 22 -22.33 15.33 18.64
N GLY A 23 -21.36 16.24 18.72
CA GLY A 23 -21.31 17.34 19.69
C GLY A 23 -20.47 17.06 20.94
N GLU A 24 -19.93 15.85 21.10
CA GLU A 24 -18.89 15.54 22.07
C GLU A 24 -17.49 15.86 21.51
N ASN A 25 -16.52 16.08 22.39
CA ASN A 25 -15.14 16.38 22.00
C ASN A 25 -14.15 15.60 22.87
N VAL A 26 -13.02 15.18 22.30
CA VAL A 26 -11.96 14.52 23.08
C VAL A 26 -10.88 15.52 23.52
N ALA A 27 -10.37 15.34 24.73
CA ALA A 27 -9.21 16.05 25.23
C ALA A 27 -8.25 15.14 26.01
N ILE A 28 -7.02 15.61 26.21
CA ILE A 28 -5.98 14.96 26.99
C ILE A 28 -5.71 15.79 28.25
N LEU A 29 -5.49 15.10 29.37
CA LEU A 29 -4.93 15.65 30.59
C LEU A 29 -3.71 14.82 30.99
N GLY A 30 -2.68 15.47 31.53
CA GLY A 30 -1.50 14.75 31.97
C GLY A 30 -0.62 15.53 32.93
N SER A 31 0.46 14.90 33.38
CA SER A 31 1.33 15.39 34.45
C SER A 31 2.20 16.58 34.05
N THR A 32 2.61 16.68 32.78
CA THR A 32 3.46 17.77 32.28
C THR A 32 2.67 19.07 32.15
N LYS A 33 3.39 20.20 32.07
CA LYS A 33 2.76 21.53 31.92
C LYS A 33 2.01 21.64 30.58
N GLU A 34 2.56 21.03 29.56
CA GLU A 34 2.07 21.02 28.18
C GLU A 34 0.84 20.12 28.03
N LEU A 35 0.74 19.07 28.86
CA LEU A 35 -0.46 18.24 29.06
C LEU A 35 -1.43 18.83 30.12
N GLY A 36 -1.18 20.05 30.58
CA GLY A 36 -2.09 20.80 31.44
C GLY A 36 -2.03 20.48 32.94
N SER A 37 -1.03 19.72 33.40
CA SER A 37 -0.78 19.38 34.81
C SER A 37 -2.03 18.89 35.55
N TRP A 38 -2.81 18.01 34.89
CA TRP A 38 -4.09 17.45 35.37
C TRP A 38 -5.18 18.48 35.67
N LYS A 39 -5.02 19.74 35.25
CA LYS A 39 -5.96 20.84 35.53
C LYS A 39 -6.54 21.49 34.28
N LYS A 40 -5.80 21.52 33.17
CA LYS A 40 -6.22 22.17 31.93
C LYS A 40 -6.33 21.18 30.77
N ASN A 41 -7.52 21.08 30.19
CA ASN A 41 -7.78 20.17 29.07
C ASN A 41 -7.04 20.62 27.82
N VAL A 42 -6.27 19.71 27.22
CA VAL A 42 -5.67 19.87 25.90
C VAL A 42 -6.62 19.25 24.88
N ARG A 43 -7.30 20.08 24.08
CA ARG A 43 -8.28 19.59 23.11
C ARG A 43 -7.60 18.88 21.94
N MET A 44 -8.20 17.78 21.51
CA MET A 44 -7.83 17.08 20.29
C MET A 44 -8.70 17.54 19.13
N ASN A 45 -8.17 17.46 17.91
CA ASN A 45 -8.91 17.75 16.69
C ASN A 45 -9.41 16.45 16.07
N TRP A 46 -10.67 16.40 15.65
CA TRP A 46 -11.21 15.23 14.97
C TRP A 46 -10.72 15.17 13.51
N THR A 47 -10.36 13.96 13.06
CA THR A 47 -10.04 13.64 11.66
C THR A 47 -10.72 12.33 11.29
N GLU A 48 -10.78 12.01 9.99
CA GLU A 48 -11.31 10.73 9.51
C GLU A 48 -10.57 9.50 10.04
N ASN A 49 -9.33 9.68 10.54
CA ASN A 49 -8.51 8.61 11.11
C ASN A 49 -8.52 8.58 12.65
N GLY A 50 -9.33 9.41 13.32
CA GLY A 50 -9.38 9.51 14.78
C GLY A 50 -9.09 10.92 15.32
N TRP A 51 -9.00 11.04 16.63
CA TRP A 51 -8.70 12.30 17.32
C TRP A 51 -7.20 12.53 17.37
N VAL A 52 -6.71 13.68 16.91
CA VAL A 52 -5.27 13.98 16.83
C VAL A 52 -4.89 15.20 17.68
N CYS A 53 -3.68 15.17 18.26
CA CYS A 53 -3.10 16.29 18.97
C CYS A 53 -1.57 16.27 18.85
N ASP A 54 -0.98 17.40 18.45
CA ASP A 54 0.46 17.58 18.38
C ASP A 54 0.95 18.38 19.59
N LEU A 55 1.98 17.88 20.26
CA LEU A 55 2.51 18.45 21.50
C LEU A 55 4.02 18.59 21.44
N GLU A 56 4.55 19.69 21.96
CA GLU A 56 5.98 19.85 22.19
C GLU A 56 6.27 19.61 23.67
N LEU A 57 6.90 18.49 24.00
CA LEU A 57 7.21 18.04 25.36
C LEU A 57 8.71 18.15 25.63
N LYS A 58 9.09 18.12 26.92
CA LYS A 58 10.50 18.00 27.31
C LYS A 58 10.97 16.56 27.11
N GLY A 59 12.06 16.39 26.37
CA GLY A 59 12.61 15.08 26.10
C GLY A 59 13.39 14.50 27.28
N GLY A 60 13.48 13.18 27.34
CA GLY A 60 14.17 12.43 28.39
C GLY A 60 13.38 12.29 29.70
N GLU A 61 12.16 12.84 29.77
CA GLU A 61 11.26 12.70 30.91
C GLU A 61 10.17 11.64 30.65
N THR A 62 9.54 11.17 31.72
CA THR A 62 8.36 10.30 31.65
C THR A 62 7.13 11.15 31.92
N ALA A 63 6.13 11.07 31.05
CA ALA A 63 4.86 11.76 31.20
C ALA A 63 3.73 10.76 31.48
N GLU A 64 2.83 11.14 32.37
CA GLU A 64 1.57 10.42 32.58
C GLU A 64 0.44 11.22 31.95
N TYR A 65 -0.52 10.53 31.32
CA TYR A 65 -1.66 11.18 30.69
C TYR A 65 -2.88 10.28 30.66
N LYS A 66 -4.03 10.89 30.38
CA LYS A 66 -5.32 10.24 30.30
C LYS A 66 -6.23 10.97 29.31
N PHE A 67 -7.00 10.22 28.53
CA PHE A 67 -8.01 10.77 27.63
C PHE A 67 -9.33 11.02 28.35
N ILE A 68 -10.03 12.08 27.96
CA ILE A 68 -11.35 12.45 28.45
C ILE A 68 -12.28 12.82 27.28
N ILE A 69 -13.56 12.49 27.42
CA ILE A 69 -14.63 12.96 26.54
C ILE A 69 -15.36 14.09 27.26
N ILE A 70 -15.44 15.24 26.59
CA ILE A 70 -16.21 16.42 27.01
C ILE A 70 -17.57 16.32 26.34
N ARG A 71 -18.60 16.06 27.14
CA ARG A 71 -19.98 15.96 26.67
C ARG A 71 -20.61 17.34 26.40
N LYS A 72 -21.77 17.36 25.76
CA LYS A 72 -22.53 18.59 25.46
C LYS A 72 -22.86 19.44 26.69
N ASP A 73 -23.14 18.78 27.81
CA ASP A 73 -23.44 19.41 29.10
C ASP A 73 -22.18 19.86 29.88
N LYS A 74 -21.01 19.74 29.25
CA LYS A 74 -19.67 19.99 29.82
C LYS A 74 -19.27 19.02 30.93
N SER A 75 -20.01 17.93 31.14
CA SER A 75 -19.54 16.83 31.98
C SER A 75 -18.35 16.13 31.33
N LEU A 76 -17.46 15.59 32.15
CA LEU A 76 -16.24 14.90 31.71
C LEU A 76 -16.38 13.40 31.97
N ALA A 77 -16.25 12.60 30.92
CA ALA A 77 -16.08 11.15 31.03
C ALA A 77 -14.59 10.81 30.86
N TRP A 78 -14.03 10.13 31.86
CA TRP A 78 -12.63 9.68 31.81
C TRP A 78 -12.54 8.29 31.19
N GLU A 79 -11.45 8.02 30.47
CA GLU A 79 -11.14 6.64 30.09
C GLU A 79 -11.00 5.74 31.34
N LEU A 80 -11.26 4.46 31.19
CA LEU A 80 -11.21 3.48 32.27
C LEU A 80 -9.77 2.98 32.47
N GLY A 81 -9.47 2.58 33.70
CA GLY A 81 -8.15 2.04 34.08
C GLY A 81 -7.14 3.10 34.55
N ASP A 82 -5.89 2.64 34.69
CA ASP A 82 -4.76 3.40 35.23
C ASP A 82 -4.32 4.54 34.29
N ASN A 83 -3.54 5.50 34.78
CA ASN A 83 -2.94 6.54 33.93
C ASN A 83 -1.99 5.91 32.90
N ARG A 84 -2.03 6.38 31.66
CA ARG A 84 -1.07 5.96 30.64
C ARG A 84 0.28 6.60 30.92
N VAL A 85 1.36 5.86 30.69
CA VAL A 85 2.74 6.32 30.93
C VAL A 85 3.51 6.27 29.62
N VAL A 86 4.11 7.40 29.21
CA VAL A 86 4.97 7.49 28.03
C VAL A 86 6.37 7.96 28.43
N LYS A 87 7.39 7.21 28.02
CA LYS A 87 8.80 7.57 28.21
C LYS A 87 9.31 8.27 26.95
N LEU A 88 9.62 9.56 27.06
CA LEU A 88 10.02 10.35 25.91
C LEU A 88 11.53 10.21 25.65
N PRO A 89 11.94 10.00 24.39
CA PRO A 89 13.34 10.13 23.97
C PRO A 89 13.90 11.53 24.27
N LYS A 90 15.21 11.71 24.19
CA LYS A 90 15.82 13.02 24.50
C LYS A 90 15.41 14.10 23.48
N ARG A 91 15.36 13.80 22.19
CA ARG A 91 14.99 14.74 21.11
C ARG A 91 14.31 13.99 19.97
N GLY A 92 13.61 14.72 19.12
CA GLY A 92 13.03 14.22 17.86
C GLY A 92 11.52 14.40 17.79
N HIS A 93 10.95 14.09 16.64
CA HIS A 93 9.52 14.07 16.40
C HIS A 93 9.04 12.62 16.38
N TYR A 94 7.95 12.32 17.08
CA TYR A 94 7.41 10.96 17.22
C TYR A 94 5.89 10.98 17.09
N ALA A 95 5.31 9.91 16.58
CA ALA A 95 3.89 9.64 16.60
C ALA A 95 3.58 8.47 17.54
N MET A 96 2.38 8.45 18.09
CA MET A 96 1.83 7.30 18.81
C MET A 96 0.33 7.19 18.53
N VAL A 97 -0.14 5.95 18.44
CA VAL A 97 -1.55 5.63 18.29
C VAL A 97 -2.04 4.98 19.58
N CYS A 98 -3.23 5.38 20.04
CA CYS A 98 -3.86 4.87 21.25
C CYS A 98 -5.29 4.43 20.95
N ASN A 99 -5.76 3.39 21.63
CA ASN A 99 -7.15 2.95 21.60
C ASN A 99 -7.84 3.31 22.92
N TRP A 100 -9.10 3.76 22.88
CA TRP A 100 -9.85 4.12 24.10
C TRP A 100 -9.97 2.95 25.08
N ASP A 101 -9.88 3.23 26.38
CA ASP A 101 -9.88 2.27 27.51
C ASP A 101 -8.77 1.19 27.52
N GLN A 102 -7.88 1.19 26.52
CA GLN A 102 -6.71 0.30 26.47
C GLN A 102 -5.48 0.92 27.15
N THR A 103 -5.58 1.23 28.44
CA THR A 103 -4.52 1.98 29.18
C THR A 103 -3.26 1.17 29.46
N ARG A 104 -3.32 -0.17 29.33
CA ARG A 104 -2.18 -1.10 29.48
C ARG A 104 -1.52 -1.51 28.16
N GLU A 105 -2.00 -0.96 27.04
CA GLU A 105 -1.40 -1.19 25.73
C GLU A 105 0.04 -0.65 25.70
N ALA A 106 0.97 -1.40 25.09
CA ALA A 106 2.32 -0.93 24.90
C ALA A 106 2.30 0.23 23.89
N VAL A 107 2.52 1.46 24.38
CA VAL A 107 2.54 2.65 23.53
C VAL A 107 3.87 2.70 22.79
N GLU A 108 3.85 2.36 21.49
CA GLU A 108 5.01 2.48 20.61
C GLU A 108 5.17 3.92 20.10
N LEU A 109 6.36 4.50 20.35
CA LEU A 109 6.76 5.79 19.78
C LEU A 109 7.38 5.57 18.40
N ILE A 110 6.69 6.02 17.37
CA ILE A 110 7.09 5.93 15.96
C ILE A 110 7.85 7.21 15.59
N PRO A 111 9.16 7.19 15.31
CA PRO A 111 9.88 8.38 14.88
C PRO A 111 9.30 8.97 13.59
N LEU A 112 8.99 10.27 13.60
CA LEU A 112 8.53 11.05 12.45
C LEU A 112 9.69 11.82 11.78
N ASP A 113 10.79 12.06 12.50
CA ASP A 113 12.01 12.68 11.96
C ASP A 113 12.90 11.67 11.22
N LEU A 114 12.52 11.39 9.99
CA LEU A 114 13.47 11.17 8.91
C LEU A 114 12.90 11.87 7.68
N LYS A 115 13.07 13.19 7.61
CA LYS A 115 12.76 13.98 6.43
C LYS A 115 13.81 15.06 6.18
N GLU A 116 14.27 15.06 4.92
CA GLU A 116 14.49 16.25 4.09
C GLU A 116 15.56 17.24 4.59
N ASP A 117 16.83 16.94 4.30
CA ASP A 117 17.82 18.01 4.07
C ASP A 117 17.80 18.35 2.56
N GLU A 118 17.24 19.52 2.23
CA GLU A 118 17.53 20.25 1.00
C GLU A 118 18.91 20.92 1.11
N ASP A 119 19.61 20.92 -0.02
CA ASP A 119 20.57 21.92 -0.49
C ASP A 119 21.84 22.22 0.32
N LEU A 120 22.89 21.46 -0.01
CA LEU A 120 24.18 22.07 -0.33
C LEU A 120 24.49 21.83 -1.82
N VAL A 121 24.19 22.84 -2.62
CA VAL A 121 24.64 22.99 -4.00
C VAL A 121 26.17 23.03 -3.99
N LEU A 122 26.80 22.03 -4.61
CA LEU A 122 28.13 22.15 -5.19
C LEU A 122 28.00 21.87 -6.68
N ASP A 123 27.95 22.98 -7.42
CA ASP A 123 28.14 23.07 -8.86
C ASP A 123 29.60 22.72 -9.18
N GLU A 124 29.83 21.59 -9.84
CA GLU A 124 31.01 21.37 -10.70
C GLU A 124 30.61 20.55 -11.93
N GLY A 125 30.33 21.26 -13.02
CA GLY A 125 31.01 21.13 -14.32
C GLY A 125 31.20 19.75 -14.97
N GLU A 126 30.48 19.56 -16.08
CA GLU A 126 30.88 18.94 -17.36
C GLU A 126 31.71 17.64 -17.37
N ASN A 127 31.15 16.59 -17.99
CA ASN A 127 31.48 16.27 -19.39
C ASN A 127 30.65 15.09 -19.90
N GLY A 128 30.16 15.23 -21.13
CA GLY A 128 29.47 14.16 -21.87
C GLY A 128 30.44 13.15 -22.45
N ALA A 129 29.95 11.92 -22.65
CA ALA A 129 30.49 11.00 -23.63
C ALA A 129 29.41 10.00 -24.07
N SER A 130 29.27 9.88 -25.38
CA SER A 130 28.33 9.04 -26.11
C SER A 130 28.96 7.70 -26.54
N ALA A 131 28.12 6.65 -26.55
CA ALA A 131 28.20 5.39 -27.33
C ALA A 131 29.35 4.41 -26.95
N PRO A 132 29.22 3.07 -27.12
CA PRO A 132 28.53 2.39 -28.22
C PRO A 132 27.64 1.18 -27.87
N GLU A 133 26.77 0.88 -28.84
CA GLU A 133 26.11 -0.41 -29.04
C GLU A 133 27.16 -1.49 -29.31
N ASN A 134 27.01 -2.66 -28.69
CA ASN A 134 27.27 -3.96 -29.31
C ASN A 134 26.72 -5.05 -28.38
N GLY A 135 25.77 -5.83 -28.90
CA GLY A 135 25.08 -6.88 -28.18
C GLY A 135 25.87 -8.18 -28.09
N ALA A 136 25.63 -8.90 -26.98
CA ALA A 136 25.63 -10.35 -26.93
C ALA A 136 25.02 -10.84 -25.60
N GLY A 137 24.03 -11.73 -25.68
CA GLY A 137 23.68 -12.70 -24.62
C GLY A 137 22.72 -12.25 -23.53
N LEU A 138 21.44 -12.03 -23.89
CA LEU A 138 20.34 -11.77 -22.94
C LEU A 138 19.93 -13.07 -22.23
N ALA A 139 19.93 -13.05 -20.89
CA ALA A 139 19.00 -13.88 -20.12
C ALA A 139 17.69 -13.08 -20.03
N GLU A 140 16.66 -13.52 -20.72
CA GLU A 140 15.36 -12.85 -20.74
C GLU A 140 14.74 -12.86 -19.33
N VAL A 141 14.52 -11.67 -18.77
CA VAL A 141 13.60 -11.47 -17.65
C VAL A 141 12.22 -11.79 -18.20
N GLU A 142 11.65 -12.95 -17.86
CA GLU A 142 10.29 -13.30 -18.26
C GLU A 142 9.34 -12.17 -17.85
N THR A 143 8.77 -11.49 -18.84
CA THR A 143 7.72 -10.51 -18.64
C THR A 143 6.49 -11.23 -18.07
N SER A 144 5.86 -10.65 -17.04
CA SER A 144 4.68 -11.30 -16.48
C SER A 144 3.52 -11.24 -17.50
N PRO A 145 2.66 -12.28 -17.58
CA PRO A 145 1.46 -12.25 -18.43
C PRO A 145 0.53 -11.05 -18.11
N PHE A 146 0.68 -10.50 -16.91
CA PHE A 146 0.03 -9.29 -16.45
C PHE A 146 0.49 -8.05 -17.23
N VAL A 147 1.80 -7.87 -17.41
CA VAL A 147 2.37 -6.70 -18.11
C VAL A 147 2.29 -6.85 -19.63
N GLU A 148 2.32 -8.06 -20.17
CA GLU A 148 2.11 -8.29 -21.62
C GLU A 148 0.74 -7.81 -22.10
N GLN A 149 -0.27 -7.82 -21.23
CA GLN A 149 -1.63 -7.38 -21.52
C GLN A 149 -1.89 -5.91 -21.15
N TRP A 150 -0.85 -5.19 -20.74
CA TRP A 150 -0.95 -3.79 -20.33
C TRP A 150 -1.30 -2.88 -21.51
N GLN A 151 -2.40 -2.17 -21.36
CA GLN A 151 -2.93 -1.18 -22.30
C GLN A 151 -2.97 0.23 -21.68
N GLY A 152 -2.50 0.36 -20.44
CA GLY A 152 -2.36 1.65 -19.78
C GLY A 152 -1.16 2.44 -20.30
N LYS A 153 -0.84 3.54 -19.60
CA LYS A 153 0.32 4.37 -19.95
C LYS A 153 1.62 3.61 -19.66
N ALA A 154 2.64 3.85 -20.48
CA ALA A 154 3.99 3.39 -20.21
C ALA A 154 4.53 3.98 -18.89
N ALA A 155 5.42 3.24 -18.24
CA ALA A 155 6.10 3.71 -17.04
C ALA A 155 6.87 5.01 -17.33
N SER A 156 6.74 6.01 -16.45
CA SER A 156 7.44 7.29 -16.53
C SER A 156 8.31 7.42 -15.29
N PHE A 157 9.63 7.37 -15.46
CA PHE A 157 10.58 7.52 -14.36
C PHE A 157 10.65 8.98 -13.92
N MET A 158 10.15 9.27 -12.74
CA MET A 158 10.07 10.63 -12.19
C MET A 158 11.20 10.84 -11.19
N ARG A 159 11.88 12.00 -11.27
CA ARG A 159 12.94 12.40 -10.33
C ARG A 159 12.43 13.30 -9.21
N SER A 160 11.20 13.78 -9.32
CA SER A 160 10.51 14.62 -8.34
C SER A 160 9.01 14.30 -8.35
N ASN A 161 8.24 14.87 -7.43
CA ASN A 161 6.79 14.64 -7.37
C ASN A 161 6.05 15.38 -8.51
N GLU A 162 6.23 14.95 -9.76
CA GLU A 162 5.50 15.47 -10.91
C GLU A 162 4.14 14.80 -11.07
N HIS A 163 3.31 14.96 -10.05
CA HIS A 163 1.95 14.41 -10.03
C HIS A 163 1.01 15.49 -10.59
N GLY A 164 1.30 15.92 -11.83
CA GLY A 164 0.38 16.77 -12.56
C GLY A 164 -1.00 16.11 -12.56
N ASN A 165 -2.06 16.92 -12.44
CA ASN A 165 -3.46 16.49 -12.38
C ASN A 165 -3.89 15.87 -13.74
N LYS A 166 -3.28 14.73 -14.10
CA LYS A 166 -3.28 14.08 -15.42
C LYS A 166 -4.61 13.36 -15.71
N GLY A 167 -5.62 13.54 -14.85
CA GLY A 167 -6.98 13.02 -15.01
C GLY A 167 -8.01 14.04 -15.49
N SER A 168 -7.59 15.27 -15.82
CA SER A 168 -8.48 16.35 -16.30
C SER A 168 -9.26 16.01 -17.58
N HIS A 169 -8.85 14.97 -18.32
CA HIS A 169 -9.44 14.59 -19.60
C HIS A 169 -10.40 13.38 -19.54
N ILE A 170 -10.54 12.69 -18.39
CA ILE A 170 -11.47 11.57 -18.27
C ILE A 170 -12.87 12.14 -18.00
N LYS A 171 -13.84 11.77 -18.84
CA LYS A 171 -15.25 12.10 -18.67
C LYS A 171 -16.02 10.82 -18.33
N TRP A 172 -16.80 10.87 -17.26
CA TRP A 172 -17.76 9.85 -16.91
C TRP A 172 -19.11 10.27 -17.47
N ASP A 173 -19.54 9.63 -18.56
CA ASP A 173 -20.90 9.78 -19.07
C ASP A 173 -21.78 8.70 -18.45
N THR A 174 -22.76 9.14 -17.65
CA THR A 174 -23.73 8.26 -17.00
C THR A 174 -25.08 8.26 -17.73
N SER A 175 -25.19 8.95 -18.87
CA SER A 175 -26.44 9.06 -19.63
C SER A 175 -26.92 7.69 -20.09
N GLY A 176 -28.11 7.29 -19.64
CA GLY A 176 -28.71 6.00 -19.98
C GLY A 176 -28.18 4.80 -19.19
N LEU A 177 -27.38 5.01 -18.15
CA LEU A 177 -26.99 3.96 -17.20
C LEU A 177 -27.99 3.90 -16.04
N GLU A 178 -28.34 2.69 -15.63
CA GLU A 178 -29.24 2.42 -14.50
C GLU A 178 -28.66 1.30 -13.61
N GLY A 179 -29.21 1.12 -12.41
CA GLY A 179 -28.90 0.01 -11.51
C GLY A 179 -27.40 -0.13 -11.17
N LEU A 180 -26.89 -1.36 -11.27
CA LEU A 180 -25.51 -1.70 -10.91
C LEU A 180 -24.46 -1.03 -11.80
N ALA A 181 -24.77 -0.83 -13.10
CA ALA A 181 -23.86 -0.17 -14.03
C ALA A 181 -23.67 1.31 -13.67
N LEU A 182 -24.76 2.01 -13.32
CA LEU A 182 -24.68 3.40 -12.83
C LEU A 182 -23.86 3.49 -11.54
N LYS A 183 -24.16 2.60 -10.56
CA LYS A 183 -23.43 2.55 -9.29
C LYS A 183 -21.93 2.34 -9.49
N LEU A 184 -21.53 1.44 -10.41
CA LEU A 184 -20.14 1.19 -10.72
C LEU A 184 -19.44 2.44 -11.29
N VAL A 185 -20.05 3.11 -12.27
CA VAL A 185 -19.45 4.27 -12.96
C VAL A 185 -19.37 5.49 -12.02
N GLU A 186 -20.38 5.73 -11.20
CA GLU A 186 -20.36 6.79 -10.18
C GLU A 186 -19.35 6.48 -9.06
N GLY A 187 -19.25 5.21 -8.68
CA GLY A 187 -18.21 4.71 -7.80
C GLY A 187 -16.83 5.04 -8.35
N ASP A 188 -16.52 4.63 -9.58
CA ASP A 188 -15.22 4.89 -10.22
C ASP A 188 -14.88 6.38 -10.29
N ARG A 189 -15.88 7.22 -10.57
CA ARG A 189 -15.76 8.69 -10.60
C ARG A 189 -15.30 9.27 -9.26
N SER A 190 -15.81 8.75 -8.16
CA SER A 190 -15.47 9.20 -6.79
C SER A 190 -14.27 8.44 -6.18
N GLY A 191 -14.00 7.23 -6.67
CA GLY A 191 -12.96 6.30 -6.26
C GLY A 191 -11.82 6.19 -7.27
N ARG A 192 -10.94 7.19 -7.27
CA ARG A 192 -9.87 7.28 -8.28
C ARG A 192 -8.65 6.39 -8.00
N ASN A 193 -8.40 5.99 -6.76
CA ASN A 193 -7.29 5.10 -6.35
C ASN A 193 -7.72 3.64 -6.24
N TRP A 194 -6.76 2.73 -6.33
CA TRP A 194 -7.03 1.31 -6.47
C TRP A 194 -7.84 0.70 -5.32
N TRP A 195 -7.51 1.01 -4.05
CA TRP A 195 -8.28 0.46 -2.93
C TRP A 195 -9.75 0.89 -2.93
N ARG A 196 -10.09 2.11 -3.36
CA ARG A 196 -11.50 2.53 -3.50
C ARG A 196 -12.18 1.77 -4.64
N LYS A 197 -11.46 1.52 -5.74
CA LYS A 197 -11.96 0.65 -6.82
C LYS A 197 -12.25 -0.77 -6.32
N LEU A 198 -11.41 -1.31 -5.44
CA LEU A 198 -11.67 -2.59 -4.77
C LEU A 198 -12.87 -2.51 -3.80
N GLU A 199 -13.05 -1.43 -3.05
CA GLU A 199 -14.24 -1.25 -2.20
C GLU A 199 -15.53 -1.21 -3.02
N ILE A 200 -15.54 -0.56 -4.20
CA ILE A 200 -16.70 -0.56 -5.10
C ILE A 200 -17.06 -1.99 -5.52
N VAL A 201 -16.06 -2.80 -5.88
CA VAL A 201 -16.27 -4.21 -6.21
C VAL A 201 -16.83 -4.98 -5.01
N ARG A 202 -16.28 -4.75 -3.81
CA ARG A 202 -16.77 -5.36 -2.58
C ARG A 202 -18.23 -5.00 -2.34
N GLU A 203 -18.60 -3.73 -2.43
CA GLU A 203 -19.97 -3.25 -2.24
C GLU A 203 -20.92 -3.84 -3.28
N LEU A 204 -20.53 -3.92 -4.56
CA LEU A 204 -21.35 -4.53 -5.61
C LEU A 204 -21.64 -6.01 -5.34
N ILE A 205 -20.64 -6.77 -4.89
CA ILE A 205 -20.78 -8.20 -4.60
C ILE A 205 -21.60 -8.43 -3.33
N VAL A 206 -21.41 -7.61 -2.29
CA VAL A 206 -22.08 -7.77 -0.98
C VAL A 206 -23.54 -7.28 -1.01
N GLU A 207 -23.84 -6.19 -1.72
CA GLU A 207 -25.17 -5.57 -1.73
C GLU A 207 -26.14 -6.16 -2.77
N SER A 208 -25.75 -7.20 -3.50
CA SER A 208 -26.60 -7.85 -4.53
C SER A 208 -27.16 -9.20 -4.05
N PRO A 209 -28.20 -9.21 -3.18
CA PRO A 209 -28.71 -10.44 -2.57
C PRO A 209 -29.54 -11.31 -3.54
N GLU A 210 -30.21 -10.71 -4.52
CA GLU A 210 -31.08 -11.41 -5.48
C GLU A 210 -30.28 -12.12 -6.57
N SER A 211 -30.76 -13.28 -7.04
CA SER A 211 -30.00 -14.14 -7.97
C SER A 211 -29.77 -13.53 -9.35
N GLY A 212 -30.68 -12.65 -9.82
CA GLY A 212 -30.54 -11.96 -11.11
C GLY A 212 -29.46 -10.88 -11.03
N ASP A 213 -29.60 -9.98 -10.06
CA ASP A 213 -28.68 -8.88 -9.80
C ASP A 213 -27.27 -9.38 -9.41
N ARG A 214 -27.17 -10.55 -8.75
CA ARG A 214 -25.87 -11.11 -8.35
C ARG A 214 -25.01 -11.49 -9.55
N LEU A 215 -25.56 -12.20 -10.54
CA LEU A 215 -24.77 -12.59 -11.71
C LEU A 215 -24.30 -11.33 -12.48
N GLU A 216 -25.17 -10.33 -12.61
CA GLU A 216 -24.83 -9.05 -13.22
C GLU A 216 -23.72 -8.33 -12.44
N ALA A 217 -23.82 -8.26 -11.11
CA ALA A 217 -22.80 -7.67 -10.24
C ALA A 217 -21.44 -8.38 -10.38
N LEU A 218 -21.42 -9.71 -10.44
CA LEU A 218 -20.22 -10.50 -10.67
C LEU A 218 -19.61 -10.19 -12.05
N VAL A 219 -20.43 -10.12 -13.10
CA VAL A 219 -19.98 -9.83 -14.46
C VAL A 219 -19.36 -8.44 -14.54
N TYR A 220 -20.03 -7.42 -14.01
CA TYR A 220 -19.50 -6.06 -13.98
C TYR A 220 -18.22 -5.96 -13.16
N SER A 221 -18.16 -6.63 -12.00
CA SER A 221 -16.95 -6.69 -11.17
C SER A 221 -15.78 -7.33 -11.92
N SER A 222 -16.02 -8.43 -12.63
CA SER A 222 -14.99 -9.12 -13.42
C SER A 222 -14.47 -8.25 -14.57
N ILE A 223 -15.35 -7.57 -15.31
CA ILE A 223 -14.96 -6.68 -16.40
C ILE A 223 -14.16 -5.49 -15.86
N TYR A 224 -14.66 -4.87 -14.79
CA TYR A 224 -14.04 -3.70 -14.18
C TYR A 224 -12.64 -4.00 -13.64
N LEU A 225 -12.49 -5.08 -12.87
CA LEU A 225 -11.18 -5.51 -12.38
C LEU A 225 -10.22 -5.86 -13.52
N LYS A 226 -10.72 -6.47 -14.60
CA LYS A 226 -9.90 -6.75 -15.78
C LYS A 226 -9.36 -5.46 -16.39
N TRP A 227 -10.20 -4.43 -16.56
CA TRP A 227 -9.79 -3.14 -17.10
C TRP A 227 -8.84 -2.36 -16.19
N ILE A 228 -8.96 -2.52 -14.88
CA ILE A 228 -7.99 -1.97 -13.93
C ILE A 228 -6.64 -2.66 -14.09
N ASN A 229 -6.62 -3.99 -14.12
CA ASN A 229 -5.38 -4.76 -14.19
C ASN A 229 -4.66 -4.64 -15.54
N THR A 230 -5.40 -4.36 -16.63
CA THR A 230 -4.80 -4.02 -17.93
C THR A 230 -4.49 -2.53 -18.08
N GLY A 231 -4.76 -1.70 -17.07
CA GLY A 231 -4.48 -0.26 -17.12
C GLY A 231 -5.40 0.56 -18.03
N GLN A 232 -6.46 -0.05 -18.58
CA GLN A 232 -7.49 0.65 -19.35
C GLN A 232 -8.29 1.61 -18.48
N ILE A 233 -8.50 1.24 -17.21
CA ILE A 233 -8.99 2.14 -16.17
C ILE A 233 -7.82 2.47 -15.23
N PRO A 234 -7.27 3.69 -15.29
CA PRO A 234 -6.10 4.05 -14.51
C PRO A 234 -6.45 4.24 -13.02
N CYS A 235 -5.50 3.88 -12.15
CA CYS A 235 -5.51 4.22 -10.74
C CYS A 235 -4.71 5.51 -10.53
N PHE A 236 -5.33 6.49 -9.90
CA PHE A 236 -4.69 7.75 -9.55
C PHE A 236 -4.34 7.80 -8.08
N GLU A 237 -3.29 8.54 -7.77
CA GLU A 237 -2.93 8.84 -6.39
C GLU A 237 -3.87 9.91 -5.82
N ASP A 238 -4.19 9.77 -4.53
CA ASP A 238 -4.73 10.86 -3.72
C ASP A 238 -3.73 11.25 -2.62
N GLY A 239 -4.05 12.27 -1.82
CA GLY A 239 -3.21 12.70 -0.69
C GLY A 239 -3.17 11.71 0.49
N GLY A 240 -3.79 10.54 0.36
CA GLY A 240 -3.85 9.53 1.40
C GLY A 240 -2.55 8.73 1.57
N HIS A 241 -2.35 8.21 2.78
CA HIS A 241 -1.28 7.26 3.11
C HIS A 241 -1.89 5.88 3.41
N ARG A 242 -2.20 5.13 2.36
CA ARG A 242 -2.79 3.79 2.40
C ARG A 242 -1.76 2.77 1.90
N ARG A 243 -1.17 2.04 2.84
CA ARG A 243 -0.23 0.95 2.54
C ARG A 243 -0.92 -0.23 1.82
N PRO A 244 -0.15 -1.12 1.18
CA PRO A 244 -0.68 -2.31 0.49
C PRO A 244 -1.58 -3.21 1.35
N ASN A 245 -1.41 -3.19 2.68
CA ASN A 245 -2.22 -3.98 3.61
C ASN A 245 -3.72 -3.67 3.56
N ARG A 246 -4.12 -2.43 3.27
CA ARG A 246 -5.53 -2.10 3.08
C ARG A 246 -6.10 -2.82 1.85
N HIS A 247 -5.34 -2.89 0.77
CA HIS A 247 -5.75 -3.55 -0.48
C HIS A 247 -5.88 -5.07 -0.26
N ALA A 248 -4.91 -5.67 0.43
CA ALA A 248 -4.95 -7.06 0.84
C ALA A 248 -6.19 -7.38 1.70
N GLU A 249 -6.52 -6.52 2.66
CA GLU A 249 -7.68 -6.73 3.52
C GLU A 249 -9.01 -6.64 2.75
N ILE A 250 -9.15 -5.67 1.84
CA ILE A 250 -10.35 -5.56 0.99
C ILE A 250 -10.46 -6.79 0.08
N SER A 251 -9.35 -7.22 -0.53
CA SER A 251 -9.28 -8.44 -1.33
C SER A 251 -9.75 -9.66 -0.54
N ARG A 252 -9.30 -9.82 0.71
CA ARG A 252 -9.74 -10.90 1.61
C ARG A 252 -11.25 -10.89 1.83
N LEU A 253 -11.86 -9.72 2.00
CA LEU A 253 -13.30 -9.59 2.17
C LEU A 253 -14.07 -9.98 0.90
N ILE A 254 -13.61 -9.51 -0.27
CA ILE A 254 -14.17 -9.89 -1.58
C ILE A 254 -14.07 -11.41 -1.77
N PHE A 255 -12.87 -11.97 -1.56
CA PHE A 255 -12.61 -13.40 -1.70
C PHE A 255 -13.56 -14.25 -0.87
N ARG A 256 -13.76 -13.89 0.41
CA ARG A 256 -14.66 -14.62 1.31
C ARG A 256 -16.11 -14.62 0.81
N GLU A 257 -16.58 -13.50 0.26
CA GLU A 257 -17.95 -13.42 -0.26
C GLU A 257 -18.10 -14.20 -1.58
N LEU A 258 -17.10 -14.14 -2.46
CA LEU A 258 -17.06 -14.95 -3.68
C LEU A 258 -17.11 -16.45 -3.36
N GLU A 259 -16.29 -16.92 -2.41
CA GLU A 259 -16.29 -18.33 -1.96
C GLU A 259 -17.61 -18.71 -1.30
N ARG A 260 -18.21 -17.80 -0.53
CA ARG A 260 -19.53 -18.01 0.05
C ARG A 260 -20.58 -18.22 -1.03
N ILE A 261 -20.55 -17.45 -2.12
CA ILE A 261 -21.46 -17.59 -3.27
C ILE A 261 -21.18 -18.91 -4.00
N ALA A 262 -19.91 -19.21 -4.30
CA ALA A 262 -19.51 -20.40 -5.05
C ALA A 262 -19.83 -21.72 -4.33
N CYS A 263 -19.76 -21.73 -3.00
CA CYS A 263 -20.05 -22.92 -2.18
C CYS A 263 -21.56 -23.15 -1.95
N ARG A 264 -22.45 -22.27 -2.43
CA ARG A 264 -23.90 -22.49 -2.27
C ARG A 264 -24.37 -23.66 -3.10
N LYS A 265 -25.33 -24.43 -2.57
CA LYS A 265 -25.95 -25.57 -3.27
C LYS A 265 -26.70 -25.16 -4.55
N ASP A 266 -27.18 -23.92 -4.60
CA ASP A 266 -27.92 -23.33 -5.72
C ASP A 266 -27.04 -22.45 -6.63
N ALA A 267 -25.71 -22.47 -6.48
CA ALA A 267 -24.81 -21.66 -7.28
C ALA A 267 -24.91 -22.02 -8.77
N SER A 268 -25.15 -21.02 -9.61
CA SER A 268 -25.22 -21.19 -11.05
C SER A 268 -23.83 -21.45 -11.63
N PRO A 269 -23.67 -22.35 -12.62
CA PRO A 269 -22.40 -22.54 -13.33
C PRO A 269 -21.84 -21.24 -13.93
N LYS A 270 -22.72 -20.29 -14.30
CA LYS A 270 -22.32 -18.97 -14.81
C LYS A 270 -21.67 -18.14 -13.70
N GLU A 271 -22.24 -18.12 -12.50
CA GLU A 271 -21.66 -17.41 -11.35
C GLU A 271 -20.28 -17.97 -11.01
N ILE A 272 -20.16 -19.31 -10.92
CA ILE A 272 -18.88 -19.99 -10.64
C ILE A 272 -17.82 -19.63 -11.69
N LEU A 273 -18.19 -19.60 -12.97
CA LEU A 273 -17.28 -19.23 -14.05
C LEU A 273 -16.77 -17.79 -13.89
N VAL A 274 -17.66 -16.85 -13.56
CA VAL A 274 -17.26 -15.44 -13.39
C VAL A 274 -16.42 -15.26 -12.13
N ILE A 275 -16.77 -15.92 -11.02
CA ILE A 275 -16.01 -15.91 -9.77
C ILE A 275 -14.55 -16.35 -10.03
N ARG A 276 -14.34 -17.43 -10.79
CA ARG A 276 -13.01 -17.90 -11.19
C ARG A 276 -12.21 -16.90 -12.01
N ARG A 277 -12.87 -15.94 -12.69
CA ARG A 277 -12.20 -14.85 -13.40
C ARG A 277 -11.88 -13.65 -12.50
N ILE A 278 -12.62 -13.49 -11.41
CA ILE A 278 -12.38 -12.42 -10.44
C ILE A 278 -11.17 -12.74 -9.56
N HIS A 279 -11.02 -13.97 -9.04
CA HIS A 279 -9.96 -14.31 -8.09
C HIS A 279 -8.54 -13.89 -8.52
N PRO A 280 -8.09 -14.16 -9.76
CA PRO A 280 -6.74 -13.79 -10.19
C PRO A 280 -6.54 -12.28 -10.30
N CYS A 281 -7.63 -11.50 -10.33
CA CYS A 281 -7.56 -10.05 -10.47
C CYS A 281 -7.43 -9.31 -9.13
N LEU A 282 -7.60 -10.00 -8.01
CA LEU A 282 -7.51 -9.42 -6.68
C LEU A 282 -6.05 -9.49 -6.17
N PRO A 283 -5.57 -8.52 -5.37
CA PRO A 283 -4.27 -8.65 -4.72
C PRO A 283 -4.23 -9.82 -3.74
N SER A 284 -3.04 -10.38 -3.54
CA SER A 284 -2.77 -11.37 -2.52
C SER A 284 -3.01 -10.81 -1.12
N PHE A 285 -3.58 -11.66 -0.27
CA PHE A 285 -3.86 -11.37 1.14
C PHE A 285 -3.09 -12.31 2.08
N LYS A 286 -1.92 -12.80 1.63
CA LYS A 286 -0.97 -13.52 2.49
C LYS A 286 -0.62 -12.70 3.74
N THR A 287 -0.10 -13.39 4.75
CA THR A 287 0.26 -12.80 6.04
C THR A 287 1.28 -11.66 5.90
N GLU A 288 2.25 -11.78 4.98
CA GLU A 288 3.22 -10.70 4.71
C GLU A 288 2.58 -9.44 4.13
N PHE A 289 1.50 -9.56 3.35
CA PHE A 289 0.82 -8.42 2.72
C PHE A 289 -0.25 -7.80 3.60
N THR A 290 -0.79 -8.53 4.57
CA THR A 290 -1.75 -8.02 5.57
C THR A 290 -1.08 -7.44 6.82
N ALA A 291 0.24 -7.59 6.96
CA ALA A 291 1.02 -6.95 8.01
C ALA A 291 0.89 -5.42 8.00
N SER A 292 1.24 -4.75 9.09
CA SER A 292 1.14 -3.27 9.21
C SER A 292 2.05 -2.53 8.22
N VAL A 293 3.18 -3.14 7.85
CA VAL A 293 4.22 -2.55 7.01
C VAL A 293 4.67 -3.57 5.94
N PRO A 294 3.86 -3.83 4.90
CA PRO A 294 4.24 -4.75 3.83
C PRO A 294 5.17 -4.05 2.81
N LEU A 295 5.86 -4.85 2.00
CA LEU A 295 6.70 -4.39 0.87
C LEU A 295 7.76 -3.34 1.26
N THR A 296 8.41 -3.51 2.41
CA THR A 296 9.42 -2.56 2.92
C THR A 296 10.73 -2.57 2.15
N ARG A 297 11.04 -3.65 1.42
CA ARG A 297 12.33 -3.84 0.72
C ARG A 297 12.64 -2.70 -0.24
N ILE A 298 11.63 -2.16 -0.93
CA ILE A 298 11.82 -1.02 -1.84
C ILE A 298 12.33 0.24 -1.13
N ARG A 299 12.01 0.41 0.16
CA ARG A 299 12.58 1.48 0.97
C ARG A 299 14.08 1.28 1.11
N ASP A 300 14.52 0.08 1.47
CA ASP A 300 15.94 -0.16 1.73
C ASP A 300 16.75 -0.07 0.44
N ILE A 301 16.19 -0.55 -0.69
CA ILE A 301 16.75 -0.36 -2.04
C ILE A 301 16.91 1.13 -2.36
N ALA A 302 15.89 1.94 -2.11
CA ALA A 302 15.92 3.38 -2.39
C ALA A 302 16.81 4.18 -1.43
N HIS A 303 17.38 3.59 -0.37
CA HIS A 303 18.32 4.25 0.54
C HIS A 303 19.77 3.81 0.35
N ARG A 304 20.02 2.89 -0.57
CA ARG A 304 21.37 2.42 -0.89
C ARG A 304 22.32 3.56 -1.28
N ASN A 305 23.60 3.34 -1.00
CA ASN A 305 24.69 4.28 -1.29
C ASN A 305 25.53 3.86 -2.50
N ASP A 306 25.36 2.62 -2.99
CA ASP A 306 26.07 2.03 -4.12
C ASP A 306 25.30 2.19 -5.45
N ILE A 307 24.32 3.10 -5.50
CA ILE A 307 23.57 3.43 -6.72
C ILE A 307 23.64 4.94 -7.02
N PRO A 308 23.61 5.36 -8.30
CA PRO A 308 23.60 6.77 -8.67
C PRO A 308 22.43 7.54 -8.03
N HIS A 309 22.66 8.82 -7.69
CA HIS A 309 21.64 9.67 -7.07
C HIS A 309 20.37 9.77 -7.92
N ASP A 310 20.51 9.93 -9.24
CA ASP A 310 19.38 10.00 -10.16
C ASP A 310 18.50 8.75 -10.11
N LEU A 311 19.13 7.56 -10.13
CA LEU A 311 18.40 6.29 -10.04
C LEU A 311 17.68 6.15 -8.68
N LYS A 312 18.34 6.60 -7.60
CA LYS A 312 17.75 6.63 -6.26
C LYS A 312 16.47 7.47 -6.22
N GLN A 313 16.50 8.67 -6.82
CA GLN A 313 15.31 9.53 -6.92
C GLN A 313 14.22 8.89 -7.79
N GLU A 314 14.60 8.26 -8.90
CA GLU A 314 13.66 7.58 -9.79
C GLU A 314 12.94 6.43 -9.07
N ILE A 315 13.67 5.58 -8.35
CA ILE A 315 13.07 4.49 -7.54
C ILE A 315 12.15 5.08 -6.46
N LYS A 316 12.59 6.12 -5.76
CA LYS A 316 11.82 6.77 -4.69
C LYS A 316 10.50 7.35 -5.20
N HIS A 317 10.55 8.19 -6.23
CA HIS A 317 9.40 8.96 -6.71
C HIS A 317 8.51 8.18 -7.68
N THR A 318 9.04 7.16 -8.35
CA THR A 318 8.26 6.34 -9.28
C THR A 318 7.60 5.14 -8.59
N ILE A 319 8.27 4.50 -7.62
CA ILE A 319 7.83 3.23 -7.04
C ILE A 319 7.55 3.36 -5.54
N GLN A 320 8.57 3.72 -4.74
CA GLN A 320 8.47 3.67 -3.27
C GLN A 320 7.33 4.57 -2.72
N ASN A 321 7.29 5.84 -3.15
CA ASN A 321 6.32 6.80 -2.64
C ASN A 321 4.90 6.41 -3.02
N LYS A 322 4.71 5.89 -4.23
CA LYS A 322 3.40 5.47 -4.74
C LYS A 322 2.88 4.27 -3.99
N LEU A 323 3.70 3.22 -3.89
CA LEU A 323 3.35 1.99 -3.19
C LEU A 323 2.95 2.22 -1.73
N HIS A 324 3.62 3.17 -1.05
CA HIS A 324 3.32 3.53 0.34
C HIS A 324 2.18 4.54 0.52
N ARG A 325 1.71 5.18 -0.55
CA ARG A 325 0.58 6.14 -0.53
C ARG A 325 -0.69 5.50 -1.04
N ASN A 326 -0.65 4.97 -2.26
CA ASN A 326 -1.74 4.27 -2.93
C ASN A 326 -1.13 3.31 -3.94
N ALA A 327 -0.97 2.04 -3.57
CA ALA A 327 -0.54 1.01 -4.51
C ALA A 327 -1.54 0.91 -5.69
N GLY A 328 -1.05 0.56 -6.87
CA GLY A 328 -1.86 0.26 -8.04
C GLY A 328 -1.11 -0.64 -9.04
N PRO A 329 -1.82 -1.30 -9.97
CA PRO A 329 -1.23 -2.09 -11.05
C PRO A 329 -0.07 -1.40 -11.78
N GLU A 330 -0.14 -0.07 -11.90
CA GLU A 330 0.89 0.78 -12.49
C GLU A 330 2.26 0.64 -11.79
N ASP A 331 2.29 0.33 -10.49
CA ASP A 331 3.53 0.16 -9.73
C ASP A 331 4.29 -1.11 -10.16
N LEU A 332 3.57 -2.19 -10.49
CA LEU A 332 4.18 -3.40 -11.02
C LEU A 332 4.79 -3.15 -12.40
N VAL A 333 4.07 -2.45 -13.28
CA VAL A 333 4.56 -2.06 -14.61
C VAL A 333 5.79 -1.16 -14.50
N ALA A 334 5.77 -0.19 -13.59
CA ALA A 334 6.92 0.68 -13.34
C ALA A 334 8.12 -0.07 -12.77
N THR A 335 7.87 -1.05 -11.89
CA THR A 335 8.91 -1.91 -11.32
C THR A 335 9.53 -2.83 -12.36
N GLU A 336 8.73 -3.44 -13.24
CA GLU A 336 9.23 -4.26 -14.35
C GLU A 336 10.07 -3.44 -15.33
N ALA A 337 9.60 -2.25 -15.72
CA ALA A 337 10.35 -1.35 -16.58
C ALA A 337 11.68 -0.92 -15.91
N MET A 338 11.68 -0.68 -14.60
CA MET A 338 12.89 -0.36 -13.86
C MET A 338 13.85 -1.55 -13.81
N LEU A 339 13.35 -2.75 -13.53
CA LEU A 339 14.15 -3.97 -13.52
C LEU A 339 14.83 -4.19 -14.88
N ALA A 340 14.06 -4.11 -15.97
CA ALA A 340 14.58 -4.23 -17.33
C ALA A 340 15.68 -3.20 -17.63
N ARG A 341 15.54 -1.97 -17.11
CA ARG A 341 16.56 -0.93 -17.26
C ARG A 341 17.83 -1.25 -16.48
N ILE A 342 17.74 -1.62 -15.21
CA ILE A 342 18.92 -1.88 -14.38
C ILE A 342 19.64 -3.18 -14.79
N THR A 343 18.97 -4.11 -15.45
CA THR A 343 19.59 -5.34 -15.98
C THR A 343 20.03 -5.22 -17.44
N LYS A 344 19.80 -4.08 -18.09
CA LYS A 344 20.10 -3.90 -19.53
C LYS A 344 21.59 -4.08 -19.84
N ASN A 345 22.45 -3.53 -19.00
CA ASN A 345 23.90 -3.62 -19.14
C ASN A 345 24.49 -4.39 -17.94
N PRO A 346 24.85 -5.67 -18.10
CA PRO A 346 25.45 -6.46 -17.03
C PRO A 346 26.70 -5.79 -16.46
N GLY A 347 26.77 -5.68 -15.13
CA GLY A 347 27.90 -5.05 -14.42
C GLY A 347 27.81 -3.53 -14.24
N GLU A 348 26.79 -2.85 -14.80
CA GLU A 348 26.56 -1.41 -14.56
C GLU A 348 26.21 -1.11 -13.08
N TYR A 349 25.49 -2.02 -12.44
CA TYR A 349 25.10 -1.92 -11.02
C TYR A 349 25.61 -3.13 -10.23
N SER A 350 25.72 -2.97 -8.90
CA SER A 350 26.16 -4.05 -8.02
C SER A 350 25.20 -5.24 -8.09
N GLU A 351 25.76 -6.46 -8.12
CA GLU A 351 24.96 -7.69 -8.15
C GLU A 351 24.01 -7.77 -6.96
N ALA A 352 24.48 -7.33 -5.78
CA ALA A 352 23.66 -7.26 -4.57
C ALA A 352 22.46 -6.30 -4.70
N PHE A 353 22.60 -5.17 -5.41
CA PHE A 353 21.47 -4.28 -5.68
C PHE A 353 20.47 -4.92 -6.64
N VAL A 354 20.96 -5.45 -7.76
CA VAL A 354 20.12 -6.09 -8.78
C VAL A 354 19.34 -7.26 -8.19
N GLU A 355 19.98 -8.08 -7.35
CA GLU A 355 19.34 -9.22 -6.69
C GLU A 355 18.25 -8.78 -5.70
N GLN A 356 18.51 -7.75 -4.88
CA GLN A 356 17.47 -7.21 -4.00
C GLN A 356 16.29 -6.65 -4.80
N PHE A 357 16.54 -6.03 -5.96
CA PHE A 357 15.48 -5.52 -6.82
C PHE A 357 14.67 -6.64 -7.46
N LYS A 358 15.29 -7.75 -7.89
CA LYS A 358 14.61 -8.95 -8.38
C LYS A 358 13.71 -9.57 -7.32
N ILE A 359 14.20 -9.69 -6.07
CA ILE A 359 13.38 -10.19 -4.96
C ILE A 359 12.19 -9.27 -4.71
N PHE A 360 12.40 -7.94 -4.71
CA PHE A 360 11.30 -6.99 -4.56
C PHE A 360 10.28 -7.11 -5.71
N HIS A 361 10.73 -7.26 -6.95
CA HIS A 361 9.85 -7.47 -8.10
C HIS A 361 9.03 -8.75 -7.95
N TYR A 362 9.62 -9.84 -7.46
CA TYR A 362 8.91 -11.08 -7.16
C TYR A 362 7.86 -10.91 -6.05
N GLU A 363 8.21 -10.24 -4.95
CA GLU A 363 7.27 -9.89 -3.87
C GLU A 363 6.09 -9.07 -4.41
N LEU A 364 6.36 -8.12 -5.31
CA LEU A 364 5.35 -7.29 -5.94
C LEU A 364 4.46 -8.10 -6.90
N LYS A 365 5.04 -8.98 -7.72
CA LYS A 365 4.29 -9.90 -8.59
C LYS A 365 3.35 -10.78 -7.77
N ASP A 366 3.83 -11.34 -6.66
CA ASP A 366 3.01 -12.15 -5.75
C ASP A 366 1.89 -11.33 -5.14
N PHE A 367 2.17 -10.10 -4.71
CA PHE A 367 1.15 -9.19 -4.19
C PHE A 367 0.04 -8.90 -5.22
N PHE A 368 0.36 -8.73 -6.50
CA PHE A 368 -0.64 -8.50 -7.55
C PHE A 368 -1.22 -9.80 -8.16
N ASN A 369 -0.87 -10.99 -7.64
CA ASN A 369 -1.21 -12.28 -8.24
C ASN A 369 -0.80 -12.37 -9.73
N ALA A 370 0.28 -11.70 -10.11
CA ALA A 370 0.82 -11.62 -11.47
C ALA A 370 1.89 -12.70 -11.77
N GLY A 371 2.09 -13.66 -10.85
CA GLY A 371 2.96 -14.80 -11.05
C GLY A 371 2.45 -15.75 -12.15
N SER A 372 3.38 -16.41 -12.83
CA SER A 372 3.09 -17.49 -13.76
C SER A 372 2.55 -18.72 -13.01
N LEU A 373 1.88 -19.62 -13.74
CA LEU A 373 1.40 -20.88 -13.17
C LEU A 373 2.53 -21.69 -12.50
N ALA A 374 3.74 -21.67 -13.09
CA ALA A 374 4.90 -22.36 -12.53
C ALA A 374 5.30 -21.76 -11.16
N GLU A 375 5.38 -20.43 -11.06
CA GLU A 375 5.68 -19.74 -9.80
C GLU A 375 4.62 -20.04 -8.74
N GLN A 376 3.34 -20.06 -9.13
CA GLN A 376 2.23 -20.39 -8.22
C GLN A 376 2.31 -21.84 -7.73
N LEU A 377 2.56 -22.80 -8.62
CA LEU A 377 2.67 -24.21 -8.27
C LEU A 377 3.88 -24.49 -7.37
N GLU A 378 5.02 -23.86 -7.65
CA GLU A 378 6.21 -23.98 -6.79
C GLU A 378 5.95 -23.41 -5.39
N SER A 379 5.16 -22.32 -5.28
CA SER A 379 4.80 -21.71 -4.00
C SER A 379 3.94 -22.59 -3.09
N ILE A 380 3.17 -23.54 -3.66
CA ILE A 380 2.30 -24.45 -2.90
C ILE A 380 2.89 -25.85 -2.76
N LYS A 381 4.11 -26.07 -3.25
CA LYS A 381 4.77 -27.38 -3.31
C LYS A 381 4.79 -28.12 -1.98
N GLU A 382 5.04 -27.42 -0.88
CA GLU A 382 5.07 -28.00 0.47
C GLU A 382 3.70 -28.52 0.94
N SER A 383 2.61 -28.07 0.32
CA SER A 383 1.24 -28.47 0.62
C SER A 383 0.72 -29.58 -0.31
N LEU A 384 1.52 -30.03 -1.28
CA LEU A 384 1.13 -31.05 -2.26
C LEU A 384 1.39 -32.47 -1.73
N ASP A 385 0.54 -33.41 -2.13
CA ASP A 385 0.78 -34.84 -1.88
C ASP A 385 1.82 -35.41 -2.87
N GLU A 386 2.31 -36.63 -2.62
CA GLU A 386 3.35 -37.27 -3.45
C GLU A 386 2.96 -37.37 -4.94
N ARG A 387 1.67 -37.55 -5.21
CA ARG A 387 1.15 -37.63 -6.58
C ARG A 387 1.20 -36.26 -7.26
N ALA A 388 0.75 -35.22 -6.59
CA ALA A 388 0.79 -33.85 -7.10
C ALA A 388 2.22 -33.33 -7.22
N LEU A 389 3.13 -33.71 -6.32
CA LEU A 389 4.56 -33.42 -6.43
C LEU A 389 5.18 -34.06 -7.67
N SER A 390 4.85 -35.33 -7.95
CA SER A 390 5.30 -36.03 -9.15
C SER A 390 4.77 -35.36 -10.42
N ALA A 391 3.49 -34.97 -10.42
CA ALA A 391 2.87 -34.25 -11.53
C ALA A 391 3.50 -32.85 -11.74
N LEU A 392 3.81 -32.14 -10.66
CA LEU A 392 4.50 -30.86 -10.71
C LEU A 392 5.90 -31.00 -11.31
N ALA A 393 6.67 -32.00 -10.87
CA ALA A 393 8.00 -32.26 -11.42
C ALA A 393 7.94 -32.52 -12.94
N LEU A 394 7.01 -33.37 -13.38
CA LEU A 394 6.79 -33.64 -14.82
C LEU A 394 6.38 -32.39 -15.59
N PHE A 395 5.52 -31.55 -15.02
CA PHE A 395 5.12 -30.28 -15.62
C PHE A 395 6.29 -29.32 -15.81
N LEU A 396 7.11 -29.14 -14.77
CA LEU A 396 8.29 -28.26 -14.81
C LEU A 396 9.35 -28.78 -15.79
N GLU A 397 9.60 -30.09 -15.79
CA GLU A 397 10.53 -30.72 -16.74
C GLU A 397 10.05 -30.53 -18.19
N SER A 398 8.77 -30.76 -18.46
CA SER A 398 8.20 -30.54 -19.80
C SER A 398 8.32 -29.08 -20.24
N LYS A 399 8.10 -28.14 -19.33
CA LYS A 399 8.22 -26.69 -19.61
C LYS A 399 9.67 -26.28 -19.94
N GLU A 400 10.66 -26.86 -19.24
CA GLU A 400 12.09 -26.62 -19.52
C GLU A 400 12.51 -27.21 -20.88
N VAL A 401 12.01 -28.40 -21.23
CA VAL A 401 12.24 -29.01 -22.54
C VAL A 401 11.66 -28.14 -23.66
N ASP A 402 10.42 -27.66 -23.52
CA ASP A 402 9.78 -26.78 -24.52
C ASP A 402 10.57 -25.47 -24.72
N ARG A 403 11.12 -24.89 -23.64
CA ARG A 403 12.03 -23.74 -23.77
C ARG A 403 13.25 -24.08 -24.60
N GLN A 404 13.94 -25.19 -24.31
CA GLN A 404 15.14 -25.58 -25.05
C GLN A 404 14.88 -25.77 -26.56
N PHE A 405 13.68 -26.22 -26.94
CA PHE A 405 13.27 -26.35 -28.35
C PHE A 405 12.88 -25.04 -29.03
N LEU A 406 12.44 -24.02 -28.29
CA LEU A 406 12.10 -22.70 -28.84
C LEU A 406 13.33 -21.82 -29.12
N TYR A 407 14.48 -22.13 -28.51
CA TYR A 407 15.74 -21.39 -28.66
C TYR A 407 16.84 -22.21 -29.39
N ALA A 408 16.49 -23.34 -30.01
CA ALA A 408 17.34 -24.11 -30.93
C ALA A 408 16.89 -23.86 -32.38
#